data_AF-A0A349HN03-F1
#
_entry.id   AF-A0A349HN03-F1
#
_cell.length_a   1.000
_cell.length_b   1.000
_cell.length_c   1.000
_cell.angle_alpha   90.00
_cell.angle_beta   90.00
_cell.angle_gamma   90.00
#
_symmetry.space_group_name_H-M   'P 1'
#
loop_
_entity.id
_entity.type
_entity.pdbx_description
1 polymer ?
#
loop_
_entity_poly.entity_id
_entity_poly.type
_entity_poly.pdbx_seq_one_letter_code
_entity_poly.pdbx_strand_id
1 'polypeptide(L)'
;MRYELKLMDTLSGTGCFAAFPGPNLSFSEVLAHLEAHPYDEFMHRHMLEMLGKHRTRKIQKIIKEIKGDPKKKVLAALIYEAAITHPRLASLRAEVEKTFDAEVLKEFSPTLHLRSHLLEDQPLHNKWTGIFADNMEMHTDLPTLKEAGIDALYKAEDLPSKDFTTASEVRAKLESESRLPPAKERAPIKEVSANANRKLEAAGVFMGPQMRQKGCLSPFAVLHHWMVENRTDNGSLGNSLRAIQTSYGRGFTYEQACVSCAMEVAERVSSYAGIGKSGVANRTTSLPLSKGTYGEISQDCAAINPEKLSLEAPYEGQELWWMPAEKFDGEKHVEAKVPVQHVFLFCNLDEQNLFSGLSSTGLASGNTMAEARLSGLLEVLERDSDSTIPFDKEKCFTLETDDEEVQKHLNALEQSGIKVWFQDKTSELGVPCYTAFAVGKHGDINKGGGCSLTGKRALLSALTEIPYPFPGPPSQEIPEGLPVRKLEDLPDLTTGSAEGDVMVIEETLAANGFAPYYVDLTRKDLEIPVTRAIISGLEIVSDLDKFSRISKRLYRNYLDIKNLL
;
A
#
# COMPACT_ATOMS: atom_id res chain seq x y z
N MET A 1 2.35 -26.40 -5.79
CA MET A 1 1.07 -26.24 -5.05
C MET A 1 0.12 -25.34 -5.84
N ARG A 2 -1.19 -25.61 -5.85
CA ARG A 2 -2.19 -24.70 -6.43
C ARG A 2 -2.89 -23.93 -5.32
N TYR A 3 -2.97 -22.62 -5.44
CA TYR A 3 -3.61 -21.74 -4.46
C TYR A 3 -4.82 -21.01 -5.05
N GLU A 4 -5.80 -20.77 -4.21
CA GLU A 4 -6.96 -19.92 -4.48
C GLU A 4 -6.93 -18.72 -3.54
N LEU A 5 -7.01 -17.52 -4.08
CA LEU A 5 -7.14 -16.30 -3.28
C LEU A 5 -8.61 -16.08 -2.95
N LYS A 6 -8.92 -15.89 -1.67
CA LYS A 6 -10.29 -15.70 -1.17
C LYS A 6 -10.38 -14.40 -0.39
N LEU A 7 -11.46 -13.66 -0.60
CA LEU A 7 -11.81 -12.51 0.23
C LEU A 7 -12.21 -13.03 1.61
N MET A 8 -11.51 -12.56 2.63
CA MET A 8 -11.72 -12.93 4.03
C MET A 8 -12.58 -11.91 4.75
N ASP A 9 -12.32 -10.62 4.50
CA ASP A 9 -13.02 -9.50 5.13
C ASP A 9 -12.93 -8.23 4.25
N THR A 10 -13.62 -7.16 4.63
CA THR A 10 -13.47 -5.84 4.02
C THR A 10 -13.35 -4.79 5.14
N LEU A 11 -12.19 -4.16 5.25
CA LEU A 11 -11.87 -3.16 6.28
C LEU A 11 -11.76 -1.79 5.62
N SER A 12 -12.53 -0.80 6.09
CA SER A 12 -12.52 0.59 5.58
C SER A 12 -12.65 0.71 4.04
N GLY A 13 -13.39 -0.21 3.41
CA GLY A 13 -13.57 -0.25 1.95
C GLY A 13 -12.50 -1.04 1.19
N THR A 14 -11.46 -1.53 1.86
CA THR A 14 -10.37 -2.35 1.29
C THR A 14 -10.61 -3.83 1.57
N GLY A 15 -10.50 -4.67 0.53
CA GLY A 15 -10.66 -6.12 0.68
C GLY A 15 -9.43 -6.80 1.27
N CYS A 16 -9.60 -7.60 2.33
CA CYS A 16 -8.55 -8.42 2.92
C CYS A 16 -8.61 -9.83 2.33
N PHE A 17 -7.54 -10.26 1.67
CA PHE A 17 -7.49 -11.56 1.00
C PHE A 17 -6.46 -12.51 1.63
N ALA A 18 -6.75 -13.82 1.55
CA ALA A 18 -5.80 -14.87 1.92
C ALA A 18 -5.76 -15.98 0.87
N ALA A 19 -4.57 -16.53 0.65
CA ALA A 19 -4.35 -17.64 -0.28
C ALA A 19 -4.50 -18.98 0.45
N PHE A 20 -5.30 -19.88 -0.12
CA PHE A 20 -5.55 -21.22 0.42
C PHE A 20 -5.12 -22.30 -0.55
N PRO A 21 -4.57 -23.44 -0.08
CA PRO A 21 -4.31 -24.57 -0.97
C PRO A 21 -5.64 -25.05 -1.57
N GLY A 22 -5.68 -25.20 -2.89
CA GLY A 22 -6.81 -25.75 -3.62
C GLY A 22 -7.19 -27.18 -3.16
N PRO A 23 -6.24 -28.13 -3.01
CA PRO A 23 -6.55 -29.42 -2.41
C PRO A 23 -6.75 -29.31 -0.90
N ASN A 24 -7.64 -30.14 -0.35
CA ASN A 24 -7.78 -30.29 1.09
C ASN A 24 -6.64 -31.18 1.63
N LEU A 25 -5.67 -30.57 2.30
CA LEU A 25 -4.47 -31.25 2.81
C LEU A 25 -4.60 -31.55 4.31
N SER A 26 -4.10 -32.71 4.73
CA SER A 26 -3.95 -33.04 6.15
C SER A 26 -2.80 -32.25 6.79
N PHE A 27 -2.82 -32.13 8.11
CA PHE A 27 -1.75 -31.47 8.88
C PHE A 27 -0.36 -32.03 8.57
N SER A 28 -0.24 -33.35 8.35
CA SER A 28 1.04 -33.99 8.05
C SER A 28 1.52 -33.71 6.62
N GLU A 29 0.61 -33.61 5.66
CA GLU A 29 0.96 -33.23 4.27
C GLU A 29 1.38 -31.77 4.19
N VAL A 30 0.68 -30.87 4.88
CA VAL A 30 1.05 -29.46 5.00
C VAL A 30 2.42 -29.30 5.64
N LEU A 31 2.68 -30.00 6.74
CA LEU A 31 3.98 -29.95 7.41
C LEU A 31 5.09 -30.51 6.52
N ALA A 32 4.88 -31.65 5.86
CA ALA A 32 5.88 -32.22 4.95
C ALA A 32 6.20 -31.28 3.78
N HIS A 33 5.19 -30.55 3.28
CA HIS A 33 5.40 -29.51 2.27
C HIS A 33 6.28 -28.38 2.80
N LEU A 34 5.98 -27.85 3.99
CA LEU A 34 6.75 -26.76 4.60
C LEU A 34 8.16 -27.18 5.05
N GLU A 35 8.36 -28.43 5.45
CA GLU A 35 9.72 -28.96 5.73
C GLU A 35 10.58 -29.00 4.45
N ALA A 36 9.97 -29.16 3.27
CA ALA A 36 10.66 -29.11 1.98
C ALA A 36 10.74 -27.69 1.39
N HIS A 37 9.80 -26.82 1.75
CA HIS A 37 9.61 -25.48 1.20
C HIS A 37 9.30 -24.49 2.32
N PRO A 38 10.28 -24.21 3.21
CA PRO A 38 10.04 -23.46 4.43
C PRO A 38 9.53 -22.04 4.19
N TYR A 39 9.81 -21.47 3.01
CA TYR A 39 9.42 -20.12 2.66
C TYR A 39 8.14 -20.01 1.81
N ASP A 40 7.38 -21.10 1.65
CA ASP A 40 6.03 -21.02 1.05
C ASP A 40 5.07 -20.30 2.00
N GLU A 41 5.00 -18.98 1.88
CA GLU A 41 4.24 -18.10 2.76
C GLU A 41 2.75 -18.48 2.83
N PHE A 42 2.17 -18.84 1.68
CA PHE A 42 0.75 -19.19 1.59
C PHE A 42 0.44 -20.48 2.37
N MET A 43 1.27 -21.50 2.20
CA MET A 43 1.14 -22.73 2.99
C MET A 43 1.43 -22.47 4.48
N HIS A 44 2.39 -21.60 4.79
CA HIS A 44 2.77 -21.26 6.15
C HIS A 44 1.63 -20.60 6.91
N ARG A 45 0.99 -19.59 6.32
CA ARG A 45 -0.21 -18.95 6.89
C ARG A 45 -1.36 -19.94 7.06
N HIS A 46 -1.58 -20.83 6.09
CA HIS A 46 -2.57 -21.90 6.21
C HIS A 46 -2.29 -22.82 7.41
N MET A 47 -1.02 -23.19 7.62
CA MET A 47 -0.61 -24.03 8.74
C MET A 47 -0.77 -23.34 10.10
N LEU A 48 -0.51 -22.03 10.18
CA LEU A 48 -0.79 -21.25 11.39
C LEU A 48 -2.28 -21.31 11.76
N GLU A 49 -3.18 -21.13 10.79
CA GLU A 49 -4.62 -21.28 11.04
C GLU A 49 -4.99 -22.70 11.52
N MET A 50 -4.38 -23.74 10.95
CA MET A 50 -4.61 -25.13 11.39
C MET A 50 -4.16 -25.35 12.84
N LEU A 51 -2.99 -24.81 13.20
CA LEU A 51 -2.46 -24.85 14.57
C LEU A 51 -3.39 -24.11 15.54
N GLY A 52 -3.85 -22.91 15.20
CA GLY A 52 -4.79 -22.11 16.00
C GLY A 52 -6.13 -22.80 16.27
N LYS A 53 -6.51 -23.79 15.45
CA LYS A 53 -7.73 -24.60 15.62
C LYS A 53 -7.54 -25.80 16.56
N HIS A 54 -6.31 -26.16 16.92
CA HIS A 54 -6.03 -27.29 17.81
C HIS A 54 -6.16 -26.96 19.30
N ARG A 55 -6.43 -28.00 20.11
CA ARG A 55 -6.44 -27.88 21.58
C ARG A 55 -5.02 -27.67 22.09
N THR A 56 -4.86 -26.78 23.06
CA THR A 56 -3.61 -26.48 23.77
C THR A 56 -2.84 -27.74 24.19
N ARG A 57 -3.51 -28.74 24.80
CA ARG A 57 -2.88 -30.01 25.21
C ARG A 57 -2.24 -30.79 24.06
N LYS A 58 -2.81 -30.73 22.85
CA LYS A 58 -2.25 -31.38 21.66
C LYS A 58 -0.95 -30.70 21.27
N ILE A 59 -0.94 -29.36 21.23
CA ILE A 59 0.26 -28.59 20.90
C ILE A 59 1.37 -28.80 21.95
N GLN A 60 1.03 -28.83 23.24
CA GLN A 60 2.00 -29.16 24.30
C GLN A 60 2.66 -30.52 24.14
N LYS A 61 1.90 -31.52 23.70
CA LYS A 61 2.46 -32.84 23.39
C LYS A 61 3.47 -32.74 22.25
N ILE A 62 3.14 -32.04 21.17
CA ILE A 62 4.04 -31.83 20.03
C ILE A 62 5.31 -31.08 20.46
N ILE A 63 5.19 -30.02 21.27
CA ILE A 63 6.34 -29.26 21.82
C ILE A 63 7.33 -30.22 22.51
N LYS A 64 6.82 -31.14 23.35
CA LYS A 64 7.66 -32.12 24.07
C LYS A 64 8.30 -33.13 23.13
N GLU A 65 7.60 -33.56 22.08
CA GLU A 65 8.10 -34.53 21.11
C GLU A 65 9.22 -33.99 20.23
N ILE A 66 9.15 -32.71 19.84
CA ILE A 66 10.12 -32.10 18.91
C ILE A 66 11.27 -31.36 19.62
N LYS A 67 11.21 -31.25 20.95
CA LYS A 67 12.20 -30.51 21.73
C LYS A 67 13.61 -31.03 21.47
N GLY A 68 14.49 -30.15 21.01
CA GLY A 68 15.89 -30.46 20.75
C GLY A 68 16.15 -31.21 19.44
N ASP A 69 15.13 -31.47 18.62
CA ASP A 69 15.32 -32.10 17.30
C ASP A 69 15.66 -31.02 16.25
N PRO A 70 16.90 -31.00 15.70
CA PRO A 70 17.31 -30.01 14.72
C PRO A 70 16.56 -30.15 13.37
N LYS A 71 15.90 -31.28 13.12
CA LYS A 71 15.10 -31.49 11.90
C LYS A 71 13.69 -30.91 12.00
N LYS A 72 13.28 -30.44 13.18
CA LYS A 72 11.93 -29.95 13.44
C LYS A 72 11.85 -28.44 13.62
N LYS A 73 12.84 -27.70 13.12
CA LYS A 73 12.90 -26.24 13.23
C LYS A 73 11.73 -25.53 12.55
N VAL A 74 11.29 -25.98 11.38
CA VAL A 74 10.11 -25.41 10.69
C VAL A 74 8.84 -25.55 11.56
N LEU A 75 8.59 -26.74 12.10
CA LEU A 75 7.46 -26.95 13.01
C LEU A 75 7.59 -26.16 14.31
N ALA A 76 8.80 -26.07 14.86
CA ALA A 76 9.06 -25.27 16.05
C ALA A 76 8.78 -23.78 15.81
N ALA A 77 9.21 -23.22 14.67
CA ALA A 77 8.91 -21.86 14.26
C ALA A 77 7.40 -21.62 14.13
N LEU A 78 6.69 -22.51 13.43
CA LEU A 78 5.22 -22.46 13.31
C LEU A 78 4.50 -22.50 14.66
N ILE A 79 4.92 -23.39 15.58
CA ILE A 79 4.33 -23.45 16.93
C ILE A 79 4.59 -22.18 17.71
N TYR A 80 5.80 -21.63 17.58
CA TYR A 80 6.18 -20.39 18.25
C TYR A 80 5.30 -19.25 17.76
N GLU A 81 5.24 -19.04 16.46
CA GLU A 81 4.40 -18.01 15.86
C GLU A 81 2.93 -18.20 16.22
N ALA A 82 2.41 -19.42 16.17
CA ALA A 82 1.03 -19.70 16.54
C ALA A 82 0.74 -19.38 18.02
N ALA A 83 1.70 -19.58 18.92
CA ALA A 83 1.57 -19.19 20.33
C ALA A 83 1.60 -17.67 20.54
N ILE A 84 2.29 -16.92 19.66
CA ILE A 84 2.29 -15.45 19.67
C ILE A 84 0.97 -14.91 19.09
N THR A 85 0.46 -15.49 18.00
CA THR A 85 -0.60 -14.86 17.20
C THR A 85 -2.01 -15.37 17.47
N HIS A 86 -2.18 -16.58 17.98
CA HIS A 86 -3.50 -17.14 18.22
C HIS A 86 -3.90 -17.08 19.70
N PRO A 87 -4.98 -16.38 20.07
CA PRO A 87 -5.42 -16.26 21.47
C PRO A 87 -5.62 -17.59 22.19
N ARG A 88 -6.05 -18.64 21.48
CA ARG A 88 -6.24 -19.99 22.05
C ARG A 88 -4.94 -20.67 22.49
N LEU A 89 -3.81 -20.26 21.93
CA LEU A 89 -2.49 -20.81 22.21
C LEU A 89 -1.61 -19.87 23.04
N ALA A 90 -2.10 -18.67 23.39
CA ALA A 90 -1.36 -17.67 24.16
C ALA A 90 -0.84 -18.21 25.51
N SER A 91 -1.56 -19.14 26.14
CA SER A 91 -1.12 -19.77 27.40
C SER A 91 0.12 -20.67 27.25
N LEU A 92 0.51 -21.02 26.03
CA LEU A 92 1.72 -21.80 25.73
C LEU A 92 2.96 -20.95 25.55
N ARG A 93 2.81 -19.63 25.44
CA ARG A 93 3.90 -18.71 25.09
C ARG A 93 5.12 -18.88 25.99
N ALA A 94 4.95 -18.91 27.31
CA ALA A 94 6.06 -19.10 28.25
C ALA A 94 6.74 -20.48 28.14
N GLU A 95 5.99 -21.54 27.79
CA GLU A 95 6.56 -22.88 27.57
C GLU A 95 7.37 -22.91 26.27
N VAL A 96 6.86 -22.26 25.22
CA VAL A 96 7.51 -22.11 23.91
C VAL A 96 8.80 -21.30 24.03
N GLU A 97 8.75 -20.10 24.61
CA GLU A 97 9.91 -19.20 24.82
C GLU A 97 11.03 -19.89 25.61
N LYS A 98 10.69 -20.76 26.57
CA LYS A 98 11.66 -21.55 27.34
C LYS A 98 12.25 -22.72 26.54
N THR A 99 11.52 -23.23 25.56
CA THR A 99 11.85 -24.48 24.86
C THR A 99 12.58 -24.24 23.54
N PHE A 100 12.24 -23.17 22.85
CA PHE A 100 12.72 -22.85 21.52
C PHE A 100 13.34 -21.46 21.49
N ASP A 101 14.39 -21.31 20.69
CA ASP A 101 15.10 -20.04 20.52
C ASP A 101 14.56 -19.31 19.28
N ALA A 102 13.87 -18.19 19.50
CA ALA A 102 13.30 -17.39 18.41
C ALA A 102 14.38 -16.84 17.46
N GLU A 103 15.59 -16.54 17.94
CA GLU A 103 16.67 -16.02 17.09
C GLU A 103 17.16 -17.05 16.08
N VAL A 104 17.16 -18.31 16.45
CA VAL A 104 17.49 -19.41 15.52
C VAL A 104 16.30 -19.72 14.61
N LEU A 105 15.08 -19.64 15.14
CA LEU A 105 13.88 -20.07 14.42
C LEU A 105 13.38 -19.07 13.39
N LYS A 106 13.70 -17.78 13.51
CA LYS A 106 13.31 -16.76 12.52
C LYS A 106 13.80 -17.08 11.10
N GLU A 107 14.96 -17.73 10.98
CA GLU A 107 15.54 -18.20 9.72
C GLU A 107 14.72 -19.30 9.04
N PHE A 108 13.82 -19.97 9.76
CA PHE A 108 12.99 -21.09 9.28
C PHE A 108 11.52 -20.66 9.06
N SER A 109 11.25 -19.36 9.05
CA SER A 109 9.93 -18.80 8.78
C SER A 109 10.00 -17.76 7.67
N PRO A 110 9.03 -17.74 6.74
CA PRO A 110 8.92 -16.68 5.76
C PRO A 110 8.38 -15.38 6.38
N THR A 111 7.63 -15.46 7.48
CA THR A 111 6.87 -14.30 7.98
C THR A 111 7.70 -13.38 8.88
N LEU A 112 7.13 -12.22 9.21
CA LEU A 112 7.73 -11.26 10.14
C LEU A 112 7.49 -11.60 11.62
N HIS A 113 6.73 -12.64 11.94
CA HIS A 113 6.19 -12.82 13.30
C HIS A 113 7.29 -12.98 14.36
N LEU A 114 8.29 -13.81 14.11
CA LEU A 114 9.41 -13.98 15.03
C LEU A 114 10.34 -12.77 15.04
N ARG A 115 10.67 -12.20 13.88
CA ARG A 115 11.51 -11.01 13.78
C ARG A 115 10.93 -9.81 14.53
N SER A 116 9.64 -9.55 14.38
CA SER A 116 8.93 -8.49 15.11
C SER A 116 8.84 -8.80 16.62
N HIS A 117 8.63 -10.06 16.99
CA HIS A 117 8.58 -10.47 18.40
C HIS A 117 9.91 -10.27 19.14
N LEU A 118 11.03 -10.38 18.44
CA LEU A 118 12.38 -10.21 18.97
C LEU A 118 12.77 -8.74 19.20
N LEU A 119 12.02 -7.78 18.65
CA LEU A 119 12.27 -6.35 18.85
C LEU A 119 11.85 -5.93 20.27
N GLU A 120 12.82 -5.49 21.08
CA GLU A 120 12.61 -5.10 22.48
C GLU A 120 11.60 -3.94 22.64
N ASP A 121 11.57 -3.03 21.67
CA ASP A 121 10.73 -1.83 21.66
C ASP A 121 9.37 -2.03 20.97
N GLN A 122 9.11 -3.20 20.37
CA GLN A 122 7.84 -3.48 19.70
C GLN A 122 6.61 -3.27 20.60
N PRO A 123 6.62 -3.69 21.88
CA PRO A 123 5.49 -3.40 22.77
C PRO A 123 5.21 -1.91 22.97
N LEU A 124 6.24 -1.05 22.89
CA LEU A 124 6.06 0.40 22.96
C LEU A 124 5.44 0.94 21.67
N HIS A 125 5.93 0.47 20.52
CA HIS A 125 5.31 0.77 19.22
C HIS A 125 3.83 0.36 19.19
N ASN A 126 3.46 -0.82 19.67
CA ASN A 126 2.07 -1.26 19.73
C ASN A 126 1.17 -0.35 20.58
N LYS A 127 1.68 0.20 21.68
CA LYS A 127 0.92 1.17 22.50
C LYS A 127 0.67 2.46 21.73
N TRP A 128 1.70 2.97 21.05
CA TRP A 128 1.58 4.16 20.21
C TRP A 128 0.68 3.92 18.99
N THR A 129 0.73 2.73 18.38
CA THR A 129 -0.18 2.32 17.31
C THR A 129 -1.64 2.47 17.73
N GLY A 130 -2.01 2.06 18.94
CA GLY A 130 -3.37 2.26 19.45
C GLY A 130 -3.78 3.74 19.50
N ILE A 131 -2.90 4.60 20.02
CA ILE A 131 -3.17 6.05 20.09
C ILE A 131 -3.33 6.67 18.70
N PHE A 132 -2.44 6.33 17.77
CA PHE A 132 -2.50 6.87 16.41
C PHE A 132 -3.71 6.33 15.65
N ALA A 133 -4.06 5.06 15.81
CA ALA A 133 -5.26 4.48 15.21
C ALA A 133 -6.53 5.17 15.75
N ASP A 134 -6.64 5.39 17.06
CA ASP A 134 -7.78 6.10 17.65
C ASP A 134 -7.91 7.54 17.14
N ASN A 135 -6.79 8.22 16.86
CA ASN A 135 -6.80 9.55 16.26
C ASN A 135 -7.15 9.51 14.76
N MET A 136 -6.46 8.68 13.98
CA MET A 136 -6.53 8.71 12.52
C MET A 136 -7.75 7.99 11.94
N GLU A 137 -8.33 7.03 12.68
CA GLU A 137 -9.54 6.30 12.28
C GLU A 137 -10.80 6.74 13.03
N MET A 138 -10.66 7.20 14.28
CA MET A 138 -11.81 7.56 15.13
C MET A 138 -11.85 9.05 15.51
N HIS A 139 -10.94 9.88 14.98
CA HIS A 139 -10.83 11.32 15.25
C HIS A 139 -10.71 11.66 16.74
N THR A 140 -10.18 10.74 17.55
CA THR A 140 -9.88 11.00 18.96
C THR A 140 -8.75 12.01 19.06
N ASP A 141 -8.86 12.99 19.97
CA ASP A 141 -7.77 13.92 20.22
C ASP A 141 -6.53 13.15 20.69
N LEU A 142 -5.38 13.48 20.10
CA LEU A 142 -4.09 12.94 20.55
C LEU A 142 -3.86 13.33 22.03
N PRO A 143 -3.29 12.47 22.89
CA PRO A 143 -2.92 12.84 24.25
C PRO A 143 -1.52 13.48 24.30
N THR A 144 -1.24 14.29 25.32
CA THR A 144 0.15 14.59 25.72
C THR A 144 0.82 13.33 26.28
N LEU A 145 2.16 13.29 26.33
CA LEU A 145 2.88 12.16 26.93
C LEU A 145 2.44 11.85 28.38
N LYS A 146 2.16 12.91 29.16
CA LYS A 146 1.69 12.78 30.54
C LYS A 146 0.29 12.18 30.63
N GLU A 147 -0.61 12.55 29.72
CA GLU A 147 -1.97 12.02 29.65
C GLU A 147 -2.00 10.57 29.16
N ALA A 148 -1.15 10.26 28.17
CA ALA A 148 -1.02 8.91 27.63
C ALA A 148 -0.47 7.92 28.67
N GLY A 149 0.39 8.39 29.59
CA GLY A 149 1.08 7.53 30.55
C GLY A 149 2.00 6.50 29.88
N ILE A 150 2.51 6.85 28.69
CA ILE A 150 3.35 6.01 27.85
C ILE A 150 4.69 6.72 27.63
N ASP A 151 5.78 5.96 27.60
CA ASP A 151 7.11 6.48 27.36
C ASP A 151 7.23 7.12 25.97
N ALA A 152 8.06 8.16 25.87
CA ALA A 152 8.38 8.79 24.59
C ALA A 152 9.03 7.77 23.65
N LEU A 153 8.56 7.72 22.41
CA LEU A 153 9.05 6.76 21.43
C LEU A 153 10.45 7.14 20.92
N TYR A 154 10.65 8.43 20.66
CA TYR A 154 11.89 8.98 20.14
C TYR A 154 12.30 10.21 20.94
N LYS A 155 13.60 10.47 21.01
CA LYS A 155 14.13 11.75 21.51
C LYS A 155 13.96 12.82 20.43
N ALA A 156 13.77 14.08 20.85
CA ALA A 156 13.58 15.19 19.93
C ALA A 156 14.76 15.37 18.95
N GLU A 157 15.98 15.15 19.41
CA GLU A 157 17.21 15.22 18.60
C GLU A 157 17.32 14.13 17.51
N ASP A 158 16.57 13.03 17.65
CA ASP A 158 16.57 11.92 16.69
C ASP A 158 15.53 12.10 15.58
N LEU A 159 14.69 13.14 15.66
CA LEU A 159 13.60 13.41 14.72
C LEU A 159 14.11 14.10 13.45
N PRO A 160 13.49 13.81 12.28
CA PRO A 160 13.90 14.43 11.04
C PRO A 160 13.69 15.95 11.07
N SER A 161 14.56 16.67 10.36
CA SER A 161 14.43 18.11 10.10
C SER A 161 13.06 18.46 9.53
N LYS A 162 12.67 19.74 9.60
CA LYS A 162 11.52 20.31 8.89
C LYS A 162 11.92 21.15 7.69
N ASP A 163 13.22 21.25 7.43
CA ASP A 163 13.75 21.97 6.28
C ASP A 163 13.61 21.11 5.02
N PHE A 164 12.55 21.37 4.26
CA PHE A 164 12.24 20.69 3.00
C PHE A 164 12.11 21.70 1.88
N THR A 165 12.62 21.35 0.70
CA THR A 165 12.32 22.07 -0.54
C THR A 165 10.97 21.62 -1.06
N THR A 166 10.03 22.54 -1.20
CA THR A 166 8.65 22.23 -1.61
C THR A 166 8.53 22.07 -3.13
N ALA A 167 7.49 21.35 -3.57
CA ALA A 167 7.17 21.20 -5.00
C ALA A 167 6.90 22.54 -5.69
N SER A 168 6.35 23.54 -4.97
CA SER A 168 6.15 24.89 -5.51
C SER A 168 7.47 25.59 -5.82
N GLU A 169 8.45 25.51 -4.90
CA GLU A 169 9.79 26.08 -5.10
C GLU A 169 10.53 25.39 -6.25
N VAL A 170 10.45 24.06 -6.33
CA VAL A 170 11.04 23.28 -7.44
C VAL A 170 10.40 23.64 -8.76
N ARG A 171 9.07 23.70 -8.84
CA ARG A 171 8.34 24.08 -10.06
C ARG A 171 8.73 25.49 -10.53
N ALA A 172 8.81 26.46 -9.61
CA ALA A 172 9.24 27.82 -9.92
C ALA A 172 10.69 27.86 -10.43
N LYS A 173 11.59 27.09 -9.81
CA LYS A 173 12.98 26.97 -10.26
C LYS A 173 13.08 26.39 -11.67
N LEU A 174 12.41 25.26 -11.93
CA LEU A 174 12.41 24.60 -13.24
C LEU A 174 11.88 25.51 -14.36
N GLU A 175 10.85 26.30 -14.07
CA GLU A 175 10.33 27.30 -15.01
C GLU A 175 11.35 28.42 -15.27
N SER A 176 11.98 28.96 -14.21
CA SER A 176 12.99 30.02 -14.32
C SER A 176 14.23 29.60 -15.11
N GLU A 177 14.58 28.31 -15.03
CA GLU A 177 15.70 27.70 -15.74
C GLU A 177 15.30 27.20 -17.14
N SER A 178 14.02 27.35 -17.54
CA SER A 178 13.48 26.84 -18.82
C SER A 178 13.75 25.34 -19.03
N ARG A 179 13.69 24.55 -17.94
CA ARG A 179 13.91 23.10 -17.96
C ARG A 179 12.63 22.29 -18.19
N LEU A 180 11.47 22.90 -18.02
CA LEU A 180 10.19 22.22 -18.19
C LEU A 180 9.95 21.87 -19.68
N PRO A 181 9.46 20.64 -19.98
CA PRO A 181 9.07 20.28 -21.33
C PRO A 181 7.85 21.10 -21.79
N PRO A 182 7.60 21.19 -23.10
CA PRO A 182 6.41 21.85 -23.62
C PRO A 182 5.14 21.14 -23.12
N ALA A 183 4.07 21.92 -22.92
CA ALA A 183 2.76 21.37 -22.61
C ALA A 183 2.32 20.36 -23.66
N LYS A 184 1.70 19.28 -23.21
CA LYS A 184 1.27 18.15 -24.03
C LYS A 184 -0.07 17.66 -23.51
N GLU A 185 -1.12 17.96 -24.26
CA GLU A 185 -2.47 17.57 -23.90
C GLU A 185 -2.60 16.04 -23.82
N ARG A 186 -3.41 15.58 -22.86
CA ARG A 186 -3.74 14.16 -22.71
C ARG A 186 -4.63 13.70 -23.86
N ALA A 187 -4.50 12.42 -24.20
CA ALA A 187 -5.40 11.81 -25.17
C ALA A 187 -6.88 11.94 -24.71
N PRO A 188 -7.82 12.14 -25.64
CA PRO A 188 -9.24 12.21 -25.30
C PRO A 188 -9.71 10.95 -24.57
N ILE A 189 -10.52 11.13 -23.51
CA ILE A 189 -10.99 10.03 -22.65
C ILE A 189 -11.67 8.89 -23.42
N LYS A 190 -12.38 9.24 -24.50
CA LYS A 190 -13.08 8.29 -25.38
C LYS A 190 -12.11 7.37 -26.11
N GLU A 191 -10.98 7.91 -26.57
CA GLU A 191 -9.95 7.14 -27.26
C GLU A 191 -9.21 6.21 -26.29
N VAL A 192 -8.85 6.73 -25.11
CA VAL A 192 -8.23 5.95 -24.04
C VAL A 192 -9.13 4.79 -23.62
N SER A 193 -10.41 5.06 -23.37
CA SER A 193 -11.40 4.06 -22.98
C SER A 193 -11.63 2.99 -24.06
N ALA A 194 -11.80 3.40 -25.31
CA ALA A 194 -11.97 2.47 -26.43
C ALA A 194 -10.73 1.57 -26.61
N ASN A 195 -9.52 2.14 -26.48
CA ASN A 195 -8.29 1.38 -26.58
C ASN A 195 -8.13 0.39 -25.41
N ALA A 196 -8.32 0.83 -24.17
CA ALA A 196 -8.19 -0.01 -22.99
C ALA A 196 -9.16 -1.20 -23.04
N ASN A 197 -10.46 -0.95 -23.26
CA ASN A 197 -11.47 -2.00 -23.32
C ASN A 197 -11.19 -3.00 -24.43
N ARG A 198 -10.86 -2.54 -25.65
CA ARG A 198 -10.52 -3.42 -26.77
C ARG A 198 -9.37 -4.39 -26.41
N LYS A 199 -8.33 -3.90 -25.73
CA LYS A 199 -7.16 -4.72 -25.37
C LYS A 199 -7.46 -5.68 -24.22
N LEU A 200 -8.19 -5.23 -23.20
CA LEU A 200 -8.60 -6.06 -22.07
C LEU A 200 -9.59 -7.17 -22.50
N GLU A 201 -10.53 -6.85 -23.39
CA GLU A 201 -11.44 -7.84 -24.00
C GLU A 201 -10.67 -8.86 -24.85
N ALA A 202 -9.72 -8.41 -25.67
CA ALA A 202 -8.88 -9.30 -26.47
C ALA A 202 -8.02 -10.24 -25.60
N ALA A 203 -7.57 -9.77 -24.43
CA ALA A 203 -6.85 -10.56 -23.45
C ALA A 203 -7.77 -11.49 -22.62
N GLY A 204 -9.09 -11.36 -22.73
CA GLY A 204 -10.07 -12.23 -22.06
C GLY A 204 -10.07 -12.12 -20.53
N VAL A 205 -9.68 -10.97 -19.97
CA VAL A 205 -9.49 -10.80 -18.51
C VAL A 205 -10.81 -10.66 -17.75
N PHE A 206 -11.83 -10.11 -18.41
CA PHE A 206 -13.10 -9.75 -17.77
C PHE A 206 -13.99 -10.96 -17.48
N MET A 207 -14.72 -10.87 -16.36
CA MET A 207 -15.71 -11.84 -15.93
C MET A 207 -17.09 -11.19 -15.89
N GLY A 208 -17.92 -11.49 -16.89
CA GLY A 208 -19.28 -10.95 -16.97
C GLY A 208 -19.33 -9.46 -17.35
N PRO A 209 -20.52 -8.85 -17.30
CA PRO A 209 -20.69 -7.44 -17.66
C PRO A 209 -20.22 -6.52 -16.54
N GLN A 210 -19.83 -5.30 -16.93
CA GLN A 210 -19.60 -4.21 -16.00
C GLN A 210 -20.90 -3.84 -15.27
N MET A 211 -20.80 -3.51 -13.98
CA MET A 211 -21.94 -3.22 -13.12
C MET A 211 -21.83 -1.83 -12.50
N ARG A 212 -22.98 -1.27 -12.12
CA ARG A 212 -23.02 -0.02 -11.33
C ARG A 212 -22.61 -0.29 -9.89
N GLN A 213 -21.73 0.54 -9.35
CA GLN A 213 -21.36 0.58 -7.94
C GLN A 213 -22.13 1.73 -7.26
N LYS A 214 -22.53 1.53 -5.99
CA LYS A 214 -23.25 2.53 -5.18
C LYS A 214 -22.65 2.73 -3.79
N GLY A 215 -21.47 2.16 -3.53
CA GLY A 215 -20.81 2.15 -2.22
C GLY A 215 -19.73 3.21 -2.08
N CYS A 216 -19.79 4.29 -2.87
CA CYS A 216 -18.94 5.45 -2.70
C CYS A 216 -19.70 6.73 -3.07
N LEU A 217 -19.18 7.88 -2.65
CA LEU A 217 -19.83 9.17 -2.90
C LEU A 217 -19.69 9.66 -4.35
N SER A 218 -18.92 8.99 -5.19
CA SER A 218 -18.82 9.34 -6.60
C SER A 218 -20.21 9.36 -7.30
N PRO A 219 -20.53 10.42 -8.08
CA PRO A 219 -21.83 10.50 -8.76
C PRO A 219 -22.00 9.44 -9.84
N PHE A 220 -20.91 9.01 -10.46
CA PHE A 220 -20.85 7.83 -11.31
C PHE A 220 -19.82 6.86 -10.74
N ALA A 221 -20.25 5.63 -10.51
CA ALA A 221 -19.36 4.57 -10.06
C ALA A 221 -19.74 3.24 -10.71
N VAL A 222 -18.71 2.48 -11.06
CA VAL A 222 -18.81 1.20 -11.74
C VAL A 222 -17.85 0.20 -11.13
N LEU A 223 -18.10 -1.08 -11.35
CA LEU A 223 -17.19 -2.15 -10.98
C LEU A 223 -17.17 -3.22 -12.07
N HIS A 224 -16.05 -3.94 -12.17
CA HIS A 224 -15.90 -5.06 -13.08
C HIS A 224 -15.14 -6.19 -12.41
N HIS A 225 -15.69 -7.41 -12.47
CA HIS A 225 -14.97 -8.61 -12.07
C HIS A 225 -13.99 -9.04 -13.16
N TRP A 226 -12.85 -9.57 -12.74
CA TRP A 226 -11.81 -10.08 -13.62
C TRP A 226 -11.05 -11.24 -12.94
N MET A 227 -10.35 -12.05 -13.73
CA MET A 227 -9.67 -13.25 -13.22
C MET A 227 -8.16 -13.03 -13.13
N VAL A 228 -7.57 -13.44 -12.01
CA VAL A 228 -6.14 -13.67 -11.86
C VAL A 228 -5.84 -15.14 -12.13
N GLU A 229 -4.87 -15.40 -13.00
CA GLU A 229 -4.27 -16.72 -13.17
C GLU A 229 -2.79 -16.56 -13.49
N ASN A 230 -1.92 -17.03 -12.58
CA ASN A 230 -0.47 -16.99 -12.75
C ASN A 230 0.19 -18.23 -12.17
N ARG A 231 1.41 -18.49 -12.64
CA ARG A 231 2.26 -19.59 -12.21
C ARG A 231 3.66 -19.07 -11.90
N THR A 232 4.21 -19.56 -10.80
CA THR A 232 5.56 -19.27 -10.33
C THR A 232 6.36 -20.54 -10.21
N ASP A 233 7.55 -20.56 -10.80
CA ASP A 233 8.58 -21.57 -10.67
C ASP A 233 9.87 -20.84 -10.25
N ASN A 234 10.19 -20.89 -8.95
CA ASN A 234 11.22 -20.07 -8.31
C ASN A 234 11.86 -20.81 -7.13
N GLY A 235 13.19 -20.98 -7.17
CA GLY A 235 13.92 -21.74 -6.14
C GLY A 235 13.39 -23.18 -6.01
N SER A 236 13.03 -23.57 -4.79
CA SER A 236 12.34 -24.83 -4.50
C SER A 236 10.83 -24.78 -4.78
N LEU A 237 10.24 -23.59 -4.94
CA LEU A 237 8.81 -23.41 -5.09
C LEU A 237 8.33 -23.58 -6.54
N GLY A 238 7.33 -24.44 -6.72
CA GLY A 238 6.46 -24.45 -7.89
C GLY A 238 5.02 -24.22 -7.49
N ASN A 239 4.47 -23.02 -7.71
CA ASN A 239 3.12 -22.65 -7.29
C ASN A 239 2.28 -21.99 -8.41
N SER A 240 0.97 -21.92 -8.20
CA SER A 240 0.05 -21.14 -9.04
C SER A 240 -1.00 -20.49 -8.16
N LEU A 241 -1.46 -19.30 -8.53
CA LEU A 241 -2.53 -18.59 -7.83
C LEU A 241 -3.68 -18.31 -8.81
N ARG A 242 -4.90 -18.53 -8.33
CA ARG A 242 -6.13 -18.17 -9.03
C ARG A 242 -7.01 -17.33 -8.13
N ALA A 243 -7.57 -16.26 -8.66
CA ALA A 243 -8.46 -15.38 -7.93
C ALA A 243 -9.53 -14.78 -8.85
N ILE A 244 -10.72 -14.53 -8.31
CA ILE A 244 -11.63 -13.55 -8.88
C ILE A 244 -11.38 -12.24 -8.14
N GLN A 245 -11.12 -11.17 -8.88
CA GLN A 245 -10.87 -9.84 -8.36
C GLN A 245 -11.93 -8.88 -8.88
N THR A 246 -12.04 -7.73 -8.21
CA THR A 246 -12.96 -6.65 -8.59
C THR A 246 -12.18 -5.36 -8.59
N SER A 247 -12.28 -4.63 -9.69
CA SER A 247 -11.77 -3.25 -9.78
C SER A 247 -12.92 -2.28 -9.91
N TYR A 248 -12.68 -1.04 -9.49
CA TYR A 248 -13.70 -0.01 -9.39
C TYR A 248 -13.36 1.15 -10.30
N GLY A 249 -14.36 1.94 -10.66
CA GLY A 249 -14.13 3.19 -11.37
C GLY A 249 -15.06 4.25 -10.89
N ARG A 250 -14.53 5.47 -10.78
CA ARG A 250 -15.18 6.63 -10.17
C ARG A 250 -15.00 7.85 -11.07
N GLY A 251 -15.88 8.83 -10.94
CA GLY A 251 -15.84 10.05 -11.74
C GLY A 251 -17.11 10.88 -11.70
N PHE A 252 -17.01 12.10 -12.23
CA PHE A 252 -18.10 13.06 -12.39
C PHE A 252 -18.97 12.78 -13.62
N THR A 253 -18.46 11.95 -14.54
CA THR A 253 -19.18 11.44 -15.71
C THR A 253 -19.11 9.92 -15.77
N TYR A 254 -20.04 9.30 -16.48
CA TYR A 254 -20.05 7.85 -16.69
C TYR A 254 -18.79 7.38 -17.44
N GLU A 255 -18.35 8.14 -18.44
CA GLU A 255 -17.15 7.87 -19.22
C GLU A 255 -15.88 7.87 -18.36
N GLN A 256 -15.77 8.80 -17.40
CA GLN A 256 -14.68 8.83 -16.43
C GLN A 256 -14.67 7.58 -15.54
N ALA A 257 -15.84 7.20 -15.00
CA ALA A 257 -15.95 5.99 -14.19
C ALA A 257 -15.56 4.74 -14.99
N CYS A 258 -16.00 4.62 -16.25
CA CYS A 258 -15.66 3.48 -17.09
C CYS A 258 -14.17 3.39 -17.44
N VAL A 259 -13.53 4.50 -17.82
CA VAL A 259 -12.09 4.47 -18.12
C VAL A 259 -11.26 4.22 -16.87
N SER A 260 -11.64 4.80 -15.73
CA SER A 260 -10.98 4.57 -14.44
C SER A 260 -11.00 3.09 -14.09
N CYS A 261 -12.15 2.42 -14.23
CA CYS A 261 -12.27 0.99 -13.99
C CYS A 261 -11.42 0.15 -14.94
N ALA A 262 -11.47 0.43 -16.24
CA ALA A 262 -10.67 -0.31 -17.23
C ALA A 262 -9.15 -0.17 -16.98
N MET A 263 -8.71 1.04 -16.65
CA MET A 263 -7.29 1.33 -16.37
C MET A 263 -6.84 0.69 -15.04
N GLU A 264 -7.69 0.66 -14.01
CA GLU A 264 -7.40 -0.09 -12.78
C GLU A 264 -7.30 -1.60 -13.05
N VAL A 265 -8.15 -2.17 -13.91
CA VAL A 265 -8.01 -3.59 -14.32
C VAL A 265 -6.69 -3.81 -15.06
N ALA A 266 -6.30 -2.94 -15.98
CA ALA A 266 -5.03 -3.06 -16.71
C ALA A 266 -3.81 -3.03 -15.77
N GLU A 267 -3.84 -2.13 -14.78
CA GLU A 267 -2.86 -2.04 -13.71
C GLU A 267 -2.79 -3.34 -12.89
N ARG A 268 -3.94 -3.77 -12.37
CA ARG A 268 -4.03 -4.94 -11.47
C ARG A 268 -3.68 -6.24 -12.19
N VAL A 269 -4.12 -6.45 -13.43
CA VAL A 269 -3.72 -7.62 -14.23
C VAL A 269 -2.20 -7.68 -14.47
N SER A 270 -1.53 -6.52 -14.48
CA SER A 270 -0.08 -6.40 -14.64
C SER A 270 0.69 -6.52 -13.33
N SER A 271 0.03 -6.33 -12.18
CA SER A 271 0.61 -6.45 -10.84
C SER A 271 0.62 -7.87 -10.28
N TYR A 272 0.02 -8.85 -10.98
CA TYR A 272 0.21 -10.28 -10.71
C TYR A 272 1.21 -10.85 -11.71
N ALA A 273 2.31 -11.43 -11.22
CA ALA A 273 3.39 -11.95 -12.05
C ALA A 273 3.32 -13.46 -12.22
N GLY A 274 3.47 -13.93 -13.46
CA GLY A 274 3.98 -15.28 -13.71
C GLY A 274 5.51 -15.23 -13.69
N ILE A 275 6.15 -16.11 -12.93
CA ILE A 275 7.61 -16.13 -12.77
C ILE A 275 8.13 -17.50 -13.17
N GLY A 276 9.19 -17.53 -13.97
CA GLY A 276 9.87 -18.77 -14.34
C GLY A 276 11.37 -18.56 -14.47
N LYS A 277 12.06 -19.57 -15.02
CA LYS A 277 13.53 -19.59 -15.14
C LYS A 277 14.14 -18.39 -15.88
N SER A 278 13.40 -17.77 -16.77
CA SER A 278 13.85 -16.61 -17.56
C SER A 278 13.45 -15.26 -16.96
N GLY A 279 12.83 -15.25 -15.78
CA GLY A 279 12.34 -14.06 -15.11
C GLY A 279 10.83 -13.90 -15.13
N VAL A 280 10.37 -12.66 -15.06
CA VAL A 280 8.93 -12.32 -15.11
C VAL A 280 8.40 -12.53 -16.54
N ALA A 281 7.35 -13.33 -16.67
CA ALA A 281 6.74 -13.68 -17.95
C ALA A 281 5.80 -12.58 -18.47
N ASN A 282 5.58 -12.58 -19.79
CA ASN A 282 4.63 -11.70 -20.47
C ASN A 282 4.84 -10.20 -20.16
N ARG A 283 6.06 -9.71 -20.37
CA ARG A 283 6.45 -8.30 -20.21
C ARG A 283 7.09 -7.78 -21.49
N THR A 284 6.82 -6.52 -21.88
CA THR A 284 7.42 -5.90 -23.07
C THR A 284 8.94 -5.83 -22.99
N THR A 285 9.46 -5.60 -21.78
CA THR A 285 10.88 -5.61 -21.44
C THR A 285 11.27 -6.92 -20.72
N SER A 286 12.55 -7.29 -20.81
CA SER A 286 13.07 -8.46 -20.10
C SER A 286 13.32 -8.12 -18.64
N LEU A 287 12.79 -8.93 -17.72
CA LEU A 287 12.94 -8.76 -16.27
C LEU A 287 13.52 -10.05 -15.65
N PRO A 288 14.82 -10.36 -15.89
CA PRO A 288 15.48 -11.50 -15.28
C PRO A 288 15.57 -11.35 -13.76
N LEU A 289 15.58 -12.47 -13.03
CA LEU A 289 15.73 -12.46 -11.58
C LEU A 289 17.16 -12.83 -11.18
N SER A 290 17.67 -12.19 -10.12
CA SER A 290 18.92 -12.56 -9.44
C SER A 290 18.66 -12.76 -7.95
N LYS A 291 19.22 -13.81 -7.34
CA LYS A 291 19.14 -14.05 -5.90
C LYS A 291 20.41 -13.53 -5.20
N GLY A 292 20.25 -12.92 -4.04
CA GLY A 292 21.35 -12.52 -3.17
C GLY A 292 20.91 -11.55 -2.08
N THR A 293 21.81 -11.26 -1.17
CA THR A 293 21.63 -10.19 -0.17
C THR A 293 21.77 -8.81 -0.83
N TYR A 294 21.27 -7.76 -0.18
CA TYR A 294 21.51 -6.38 -0.64
C TYR A 294 23.01 -6.08 -0.79
N GLY A 295 23.84 -6.57 0.15
CA GLY A 295 25.29 -6.35 0.14
C GLY A 295 26.00 -6.98 -1.05
N GLU A 296 25.48 -8.09 -1.61
CA GLU A 296 26.00 -8.71 -2.82
C GLU A 296 25.47 -8.00 -4.08
N ILE A 297 24.15 -7.75 -4.13
CA ILE A 297 23.51 -7.19 -5.31
C ILE A 297 23.95 -5.74 -5.58
N SER A 298 24.17 -4.96 -4.53
CA SER A 298 24.61 -3.56 -4.64
C SER A 298 26.07 -3.40 -5.09
N GLN A 299 26.86 -4.47 -5.17
CA GLN A 299 28.21 -4.43 -5.73
C GLN A 299 28.20 -4.35 -7.26
N ASP A 300 27.19 -4.94 -7.91
CA ASP A 300 27.12 -5.06 -9.36
C ASP A 300 26.36 -3.88 -10.01
N CYS A 301 25.31 -3.36 -9.35
CA CYS A 301 24.50 -2.26 -9.85
C CYS A 301 23.84 -1.50 -8.70
N ALA A 302 23.27 -0.32 -8.98
CA ALA A 302 22.42 0.36 -7.99
C ALA A 302 21.28 -0.57 -7.55
N ALA A 303 20.96 -0.57 -6.26
CA ALA A 303 19.86 -1.35 -5.71
C ALA A 303 19.18 -0.55 -4.61
N ILE A 304 17.87 -0.73 -4.45
CA ILE A 304 17.16 -0.14 -3.32
C ILE A 304 17.64 -0.81 -2.03
N ASN A 305 18.06 -0.02 -1.04
CA ASN A 305 18.43 -0.53 0.27
C ASN A 305 17.16 -0.91 1.04
N PRO A 306 16.93 -2.20 1.40
CA PRO A 306 15.74 -2.60 2.15
C PRO A 306 15.60 -1.89 3.50
N GLU A 307 16.68 -1.49 4.15
CA GLU A 307 16.63 -0.74 5.43
C GLU A 307 15.96 0.63 5.29
N LYS A 308 15.86 1.16 4.06
CA LYS A 308 15.21 2.43 3.76
C LYS A 308 13.78 2.26 3.25
N LEU A 309 13.12 1.14 3.51
CA LEU A 309 11.76 0.85 3.08
C LEU A 309 10.72 0.94 4.21
N SER A 310 11.05 1.58 5.34
CA SER A 310 10.20 1.65 6.53
C SER A 310 9.63 0.28 6.94
N LEU A 311 10.48 -0.76 6.91
CA LEU A 311 10.07 -2.14 7.18
C LEU A 311 9.58 -2.30 8.62
N GLU A 312 8.61 -3.21 8.82
CA GLU A 312 8.08 -3.52 10.14
C GLU A 312 9.09 -4.29 11.02
N ALA A 313 10.04 -4.95 10.38
CA ALA A 313 11.20 -5.55 11.03
C ALA A 313 12.48 -5.21 10.24
N PRO A 314 13.63 -4.99 10.91
CA PRO A 314 14.88 -4.69 10.24
C PRO A 314 15.26 -5.74 9.19
N TYR A 315 15.90 -5.27 8.11
CA TYR A 315 16.60 -6.14 7.19
C TYR A 315 17.90 -6.63 7.87
N GLU A 316 18.10 -7.95 7.93
CA GLU A 316 19.23 -8.56 8.64
C GLU A 316 20.17 -9.30 7.68
N GLY A 317 20.14 -8.94 6.39
CA GLY A 317 20.90 -9.64 5.36
C GLY A 317 20.18 -10.84 4.77
N GLN A 318 18.84 -10.87 4.79
CA GLN A 318 18.08 -11.94 4.12
C GLN A 318 18.44 -12.02 2.63
N GLU A 319 18.58 -13.24 2.10
CA GLU A 319 18.70 -13.45 0.66
C GLU A 319 17.35 -13.21 -0.01
N LEU A 320 17.32 -12.32 -1.00
CA LEU A 320 16.11 -11.95 -1.72
C LEU A 320 16.28 -12.20 -3.22
N TRP A 321 15.17 -12.27 -3.94
CA TRP A 321 15.05 -12.21 -5.38
C TRP A 321 14.89 -10.77 -5.81
N TRP A 322 15.77 -10.35 -6.71
CA TRP A 322 15.85 -9.00 -7.24
C TRP A 322 15.53 -9.00 -8.72
N MET A 323 14.95 -7.90 -9.20
CA MET A 323 14.66 -7.66 -10.61
C MET A 323 15.11 -6.27 -11.04
N PRO A 324 15.35 -6.05 -12.35
CA PRO A 324 15.66 -4.73 -12.88
C PRO A 324 14.57 -3.70 -12.58
N ALA A 325 15.03 -2.49 -12.35
CA ALA A 325 14.25 -1.28 -12.17
C ALA A 325 15.03 -0.10 -12.77
N GLU A 326 14.38 1.04 -12.84
CA GLU A 326 15.00 2.33 -13.12
C GLU A 326 14.96 3.18 -11.85
N LYS A 327 16.03 3.92 -11.56
CA LYS A 327 16.12 4.86 -10.44
C LYS A 327 16.35 6.26 -10.98
N PHE A 328 15.61 7.25 -10.51
CA PHE A 328 16.02 8.65 -10.68
C PHE A 328 17.04 9.01 -9.60
N ASP A 329 18.26 9.38 -9.99
CA ASP A 329 19.36 9.67 -9.07
C ASP A 329 19.48 11.16 -8.66
N GLY A 330 18.57 12.00 -9.15
CA GLY A 330 18.58 13.46 -8.97
C GLY A 330 19.04 14.22 -10.21
N GLU A 331 19.66 13.54 -11.18
CA GLU A 331 20.07 14.14 -12.45
C GLU A 331 19.46 13.39 -13.64
N LYS A 332 19.42 12.05 -13.56
CA LYS A 332 18.95 11.19 -14.64
C LYS A 332 18.40 9.87 -14.12
N HIS A 333 17.77 9.15 -15.03
CA HIS A 333 17.39 7.77 -14.82
C HIS A 333 18.58 6.83 -15.03
N VAL A 334 18.83 5.95 -14.05
CA VAL A 334 19.89 4.94 -14.07
C VAL A 334 19.32 3.55 -13.81
N GLU A 335 19.99 2.52 -14.34
CA GLU A 335 19.63 1.13 -14.05
C GLU A 335 19.80 0.83 -12.56
N ALA A 336 18.81 0.15 -11.98
CA ALA A 336 18.82 -0.30 -10.61
C ALA A 336 18.16 -1.67 -10.46
N LYS A 337 18.14 -2.18 -9.22
CA LYS A 337 17.39 -3.38 -8.84
C LYS A 337 16.51 -3.14 -7.62
N VAL A 338 15.38 -3.83 -7.60
CA VAL A 338 14.45 -3.85 -6.46
C VAL A 338 14.06 -5.29 -6.10
N PRO A 339 13.71 -5.58 -4.83
CA PRO A 339 13.15 -6.87 -4.45
C PRO A 339 11.86 -7.16 -5.21
N VAL A 340 11.72 -8.36 -5.76
CA VAL A 340 10.54 -8.77 -6.56
C VAL A 340 9.26 -8.69 -5.72
N GLN A 341 9.35 -9.07 -4.45
CA GLN A 341 8.25 -8.99 -3.50
C GLN A 341 7.79 -7.57 -3.15
N HIS A 342 8.50 -6.52 -3.57
CA HIS A 342 8.06 -5.12 -3.44
C HIS A 342 7.29 -4.62 -4.68
N VAL A 343 7.18 -5.46 -5.72
CA VAL A 343 6.61 -5.05 -7.02
C VAL A 343 5.26 -5.70 -7.27
N PHE A 344 5.12 -6.99 -6.95
CA PHE A 344 3.95 -7.79 -7.31
C PHE A 344 3.04 -8.08 -6.11
N LEU A 345 1.73 -8.00 -6.34
CA LEU A 345 0.73 -8.37 -5.34
C LEU A 345 0.69 -9.89 -5.19
N PHE A 346 0.57 -10.36 -3.94
CA PHE A 346 0.54 -11.78 -3.60
C PHE A 346 1.73 -12.56 -4.23
N CYS A 347 2.92 -11.98 -4.14
CA CYS A 347 4.16 -12.60 -4.61
C CYS A 347 4.63 -13.65 -3.58
N ASN A 348 4.65 -14.93 -3.95
CA ASN A 348 5.11 -16.03 -3.10
C ASN A 348 6.33 -16.70 -3.73
N LEU A 349 7.51 -16.28 -3.28
CA LEU A 349 8.84 -16.71 -3.75
C LEU A 349 9.58 -17.47 -2.65
N ASP A 350 10.62 -18.20 -3.04
CA ASP A 350 11.44 -18.99 -2.12
C ASP A 350 12.43 -18.10 -1.35
N GLU A 351 11.90 -17.25 -0.48
CA GLU A 351 12.59 -16.23 0.31
C GLU A 351 11.77 -15.78 1.54
N GLN A 352 12.41 -15.10 2.47
CA GLN A 352 11.70 -14.47 3.59
C GLN A 352 11.02 -13.17 3.15
N ASN A 353 9.88 -12.86 3.78
CA ASN A 353 9.15 -11.63 3.53
C ASN A 353 9.91 -10.41 4.08
N LEU A 354 9.87 -9.30 3.36
CA LEU A 354 10.22 -7.98 3.86
C LEU A 354 9.03 -7.31 4.53
N PHE A 355 7.80 -7.59 4.06
CA PHE A 355 6.58 -6.93 4.48
C PHE A 355 5.60 -7.92 5.12
N SER A 356 4.81 -7.46 6.10
CA SER A 356 3.71 -8.27 6.66
C SER A 356 2.57 -8.45 5.64
N GLY A 357 2.42 -7.48 4.74
CA GLY A 357 1.59 -7.52 3.55
C GLY A 357 1.92 -6.32 2.65
N LEU A 358 2.11 -6.56 1.35
CA LEU A 358 2.37 -5.48 0.39
C LEU A 358 1.05 -4.87 -0.10
N SER A 359 0.95 -3.55 -0.04
CA SER A 359 -0.16 -2.78 -0.61
C SER A 359 -0.02 -2.55 -2.13
N SER A 360 -1.10 -2.13 -2.77
CA SER A 360 -1.07 -1.68 -4.17
C SER A 360 -0.32 -0.37 -4.41
N THR A 361 -0.01 0.38 -3.35
CA THR A 361 0.60 1.71 -3.39
C THR A 361 1.69 1.84 -4.45
N GLY A 362 1.52 2.78 -5.38
CA GLY A 362 2.48 3.09 -6.42
C GLY A 362 2.33 2.24 -7.68
N LEU A 363 1.39 1.29 -7.72
CA LEU A 363 0.96 0.67 -8.97
C LEU A 363 0.07 1.66 -9.72
N ALA A 364 0.37 1.87 -10.99
CA ALA A 364 -0.44 2.76 -11.81
C ALA A 364 -0.38 2.36 -13.28
N SER A 365 -1.50 2.47 -13.96
CA SER A 365 -1.56 2.46 -15.42
C SER A 365 -1.72 3.87 -15.98
N GLY A 366 -1.39 4.05 -17.26
CA GLY A 366 -1.55 5.33 -17.96
C GLY A 366 -1.65 5.13 -19.46
N ASN A 367 -2.12 6.16 -20.19
CA ASN A 367 -2.10 6.11 -21.65
C ASN A 367 -0.66 6.21 -22.19
N THR A 368 0.24 6.84 -21.42
CA THR A 368 1.68 6.87 -21.63
C THR A 368 2.41 6.42 -20.37
N MET A 369 3.69 6.07 -20.47
CA MET A 369 4.49 5.72 -19.29
C MET A 369 4.65 6.91 -18.33
N ALA A 370 4.73 8.15 -18.84
CA ALA A 370 4.79 9.34 -18.01
C ALA A 370 3.50 9.52 -17.18
N GLU A 371 2.33 9.28 -17.77
CA GLU A 371 1.06 9.28 -17.04
C GLU A 371 1.00 8.19 -15.97
N ALA A 372 1.46 6.97 -16.29
CA ALA A 372 1.53 5.87 -15.32
C ALA A 372 2.46 6.24 -14.15
N ARG A 373 3.66 6.77 -14.42
CA ARG A 373 4.61 7.22 -13.39
C ARG A 373 4.02 8.33 -12.53
N LEU A 374 3.37 9.32 -13.14
CA LEU A 374 2.74 10.41 -12.41
C LEU A 374 1.68 9.89 -11.43
N SER A 375 0.77 9.04 -11.90
CA SER A 375 -0.26 8.45 -11.04
C SER A 375 0.35 7.60 -9.91
N GLY A 376 1.35 6.77 -10.20
CA GLY A 376 2.01 5.95 -9.18
C GLY A 376 2.75 6.79 -8.15
N LEU A 377 3.45 7.85 -8.57
CA LEU A 377 4.10 8.79 -7.66
C LEU A 377 3.09 9.49 -6.74
N LEU A 378 1.99 10.00 -7.30
CA LEU A 378 0.96 10.69 -6.53
C LEU A 378 0.28 9.76 -5.52
N GLU A 379 0.05 8.50 -5.86
CA GLU A 379 -0.49 7.51 -4.90
C GLU A 379 0.50 7.24 -3.77
N VAL A 380 1.81 7.14 -4.05
CA VAL A 380 2.83 6.98 -2.99
C VAL A 380 2.83 8.21 -2.07
N LEU A 381 2.76 9.42 -2.62
CA LEU A 381 2.70 10.66 -1.82
C LEU A 381 1.40 10.77 -1.00
N GLU A 382 0.28 10.31 -1.55
CA GLU A 382 -0.99 10.21 -0.81
C GLU A 382 -0.84 9.29 0.40
N ARG A 383 -0.31 8.08 0.20
CA ARG A 383 -0.17 7.07 1.26
C ARG A 383 0.86 7.47 2.30
N ASP A 384 1.95 8.12 1.89
CA ASP A 384 2.93 8.70 2.82
C ASP A 384 2.29 9.78 3.70
N SER A 385 1.52 10.70 3.08
CA SER A 385 0.82 11.77 3.80
C SER A 385 -0.24 11.21 4.74
N ASP A 386 -0.98 10.18 4.31
CA ASP A 386 -1.97 9.54 5.16
C ASP A 386 -1.31 8.88 6.39
N SER A 387 -0.18 8.21 6.19
CA SER A 387 0.58 7.50 7.23
C SER A 387 1.32 8.41 8.21
N THR A 388 1.68 9.63 7.79
CA THR A 388 2.58 10.51 8.58
C THR A 388 1.87 11.72 9.19
N ILE A 389 0.67 12.07 8.75
CA ILE A 389 -0.05 13.25 9.23
C ILE A 389 -1.25 12.80 10.08
N PRO A 390 -1.23 13.04 11.41
CA PRO A 390 -2.37 12.72 12.27
C PRO A 390 -3.65 13.49 11.88
N PHE A 391 -4.79 13.05 12.39
CA PHE A 391 -6.01 13.86 12.34
C PHE A 391 -5.83 15.13 13.17
N ASP A 392 -6.10 16.28 12.57
CA ASP A 392 -6.01 17.60 13.18
C ASP A 392 -7.19 18.48 12.73
N LYS A 393 -8.09 18.79 13.68
CA LYS A 393 -9.28 19.61 13.41
C LYS A 393 -8.92 21.02 12.90
N GLU A 394 -7.78 21.58 13.30
CA GLU A 394 -7.35 22.92 12.86
C GLU A 394 -6.96 22.95 11.38
N LYS A 395 -6.70 21.80 10.76
CA LYS A 395 -6.43 21.63 9.33
C LYS A 395 -7.68 21.29 8.52
N CYS A 396 -8.84 21.24 9.17
CA CYS A 396 -10.08 20.84 8.54
C CYS A 396 -10.88 22.01 7.98
N PHE A 397 -11.68 21.76 6.95
CA PHE A 397 -12.44 22.78 6.23
C PHE A 397 -13.65 22.20 5.50
N THR A 398 -14.54 23.09 5.06
CA THR A 398 -15.65 22.80 4.13
C THR A 398 -15.39 23.46 2.77
N LEU A 399 -16.11 23.01 1.74
CA LEU A 399 -15.86 23.43 0.36
C LEU A 399 -17.02 24.24 -0.22
N GLU A 400 -16.67 25.32 -0.92
CA GLU A 400 -17.53 26.02 -1.89
C GLU A 400 -16.88 26.01 -3.27
N THR A 401 -17.67 26.17 -4.34
CA THR A 401 -17.17 26.14 -5.72
C THR A 401 -18.09 26.92 -6.66
N ASP A 402 -17.51 27.48 -7.72
CA ASP A 402 -18.26 28.05 -8.85
C ASP A 402 -18.42 27.03 -10.00
N ASP A 403 -17.78 25.87 -9.91
CA ASP A 403 -17.89 24.79 -10.90
C ASP A 403 -19.29 24.16 -10.85
N GLU A 404 -20.06 24.33 -11.92
CA GLU A 404 -21.46 23.88 -11.98
C GLU A 404 -21.62 22.37 -11.80
N GLU A 405 -20.70 21.55 -12.32
CA GLU A 405 -20.79 20.08 -12.21
C GLU A 405 -20.51 19.63 -10.78
N VAL A 406 -19.51 20.22 -10.14
CA VAL A 406 -19.18 19.93 -8.74
C VAL A 406 -20.28 20.46 -7.82
N GLN A 407 -20.75 21.69 -8.02
CA GLN A 407 -21.83 22.27 -7.21
C GLN A 407 -23.11 21.44 -7.30
N LYS A 408 -23.45 20.94 -8.50
CA LYS A 408 -24.58 20.02 -8.68
C LYS A 408 -24.43 18.75 -7.85
N HIS A 409 -23.23 18.19 -7.77
CA HIS A 409 -22.96 17.01 -6.96
C HIS A 409 -23.05 17.31 -5.46
N LEU A 410 -22.44 18.40 -4.99
CA LEU A 410 -22.54 18.85 -3.58
C LEU A 410 -24.00 19.07 -3.17
N ASN A 411 -24.80 19.70 -4.03
CA ASN A 411 -26.24 19.87 -3.81
C ASN A 411 -26.98 18.53 -3.70
N ALA A 412 -26.58 17.51 -4.48
CA ALA A 412 -27.19 16.18 -4.42
C ALA A 412 -26.82 15.41 -3.13
N LEU A 413 -25.60 15.60 -2.62
CA LEU A 413 -25.19 15.10 -1.30
C LEU A 413 -26.01 15.76 -0.20
N GLU A 414 -26.13 17.09 -0.22
CA GLU A 414 -26.93 17.87 0.73
C GLU A 414 -28.41 17.45 0.72
N GLN A 415 -29.01 17.26 -0.46
CA GLN A 415 -30.38 16.75 -0.61
C GLN A 415 -30.57 15.33 -0.04
N SER A 416 -29.50 14.52 -0.03
CA SER A 416 -29.49 13.19 0.58
C SER A 416 -29.23 13.24 2.09
N GLY A 417 -28.98 14.42 2.65
CA GLY A 417 -28.56 14.60 4.04
C GLY A 417 -27.14 14.08 4.31
N ILE A 418 -26.31 13.96 3.28
CA ILE A 418 -24.91 13.53 3.39
C ILE A 418 -24.04 14.79 3.49
N LYS A 419 -23.38 14.92 4.63
CA LYS A 419 -22.48 16.01 4.98
C LYS A 419 -21.05 15.55 4.79
N VAL A 420 -20.28 16.35 4.07
CA VAL A 420 -18.86 16.10 3.78
C VAL A 420 -18.01 17.27 4.22
N TRP A 421 -16.80 16.97 4.67
CA TRP A 421 -15.78 17.92 5.08
C TRP A 421 -14.40 17.32 4.83
N PHE A 422 -13.36 18.14 4.93
CA PHE A 422 -12.03 17.80 4.43
C PHE A 422 -10.95 18.15 5.45
N GLN A 423 -9.84 17.43 5.45
CA GLN A 423 -8.59 17.80 6.11
C GLN A 423 -7.50 18.03 5.06
N ASP A 424 -6.73 19.09 5.23
CA ASP A 424 -5.49 19.30 4.50
C ASP A 424 -4.40 18.36 5.02
N LYS A 425 -3.97 17.46 4.14
CA LYS A 425 -2.93 16.44 4.38
C LYS A 425 -1.70 16.72 3.53
N THR A 426 -1.51 17.96 3.05
CA THR A 426 -0.31 18.35 2.31
C THR A 426 0.91 18.19 3.22
N SER A 427 1.83 17.29 2.85
CA SER A 427 3.05 17.03 3.61
C SER A 427 4.10 18.12 3.43
N GLU A 428 5.24 17.96 4.11
CA GLU A 428 6.40 18.86 3.97
C GLU A 428 6.93 18.98 2.52
N LEU A 429 6.60 18.03 1.63
CA LEU A 429 6.96 18.07 0.21
C LEU A 429 6.11 19.10 -0.57
N GLY A 430 5.01 19.60 0.00
CA GLY A 430 4.20 20.66 -0.60
C GLY A 430 3.37 20.24 -1.81
N VAL A 431 3.16 18.94 -2.04
CA VAL A 431 2.25 18.43 -3.08
C VAL A 431 0.83 18.35 -2.49
N PRO A 432 -0.18 19.01 -3.10
CA PRO A 432 -1.54 19.04 -2.56
C PRO A 432 -2.10 17.64 -2.28
N CYS A 433 -2.50 17.41 -1.04
CA CYS A 433 -3.07 16.15 -0.60
C CYS A 433 -4.20 16.41 0.40
N TYR A 434 -5.33 15.73 0.24
CA TYR A 434 -6.51 15.94 1.08
C TYR A 434 -7.13 14.61 1.50
N THR A 435 -7.75 14.60 2.67
CA THR A 435 -8.69 13.54 3.08
C THR A 435 -10.08 14.14 3.17
N ALA A 436 -11.08 13.48 2.59
CA ALA A 436 -12.48 13.84 2.73
C ALA A 436 -13.17 12.85 3.68
N PHE A 437 -14.16 13.33 4.44
CA PHE A 437 -14.87 12.54 5.45
C PHE A 437 -16.38 12.59 5.28
N ALA A 438 -17.02 11.44 5.54
CA ALA A 438 -18.45 11.33 5.82
C ALA A 438 -18.66 10.42 7.04
N VAL A 439 -19.39 10.90 8.04
CA VAL A 439 -19.59 10.17 9.31
C VAL A 439 -20.98 9.57 9.35
N GLY A 440 -21.09 8.25 9.36
CA GLY A 440 -22.38 7.57 9.45
C GLY A 440 -23.10 7.85 10.78
N LYS A 441 -24.42 7.60 10.83
CA LYS A 441 -25.24 7.89 12.03
C LYS A 441 -24.80 7.14 13.29
N HIS A 442 -24.01 6.08 13.14
CA HIS A 442 -23.47 5.29 14.24
C HIS A 442 -22.06 5.72 14.65
N GLY A 443 -21.49 6.74 14.01
CA GLY A 443 -20.15 7.27 14.29
C GLY A 443 -19.05 6.61 13.47
N ASP A 444 -19.39 5.74 12.52
CA ASP A 444 -18.44 5.18 11.57
C ASP A 444 -17.88 6.28 10.66
N ILE A 445 -16.58 6.50 10.72
CA ILE A 445 -15.89 7.49 9.91
C ILE A 445 -15.50 6.84 8.59
N ASN A 446 -16.06 7.35 7.49
CA ASN A 446 -15.74 6.92 6.15
C ASN A 446 -14.87 8.00 5.51
N LYS A 447 -13.67 7.63 5.05
CA LYS A 447 -12.69 8.59 4.52
C LYS A 447 -12.19 8.19 3.14
N GLY A 448 -11.89 9.19 2.32
CA GLY A 448 -11.27 9.03 1.00
C GLY A 448 -10.06 9.95 0.87
N GLY A 449 -8.97 9.46 0.28
CA GLY A 449 -7.73 10.21 0.07
C GLY A 449 -7.58 10.72 -1.36
N GLY A 450 -6.77 11.74 -1.56
CA GLY A 450 -6.40 12.17 -2.90
C GLY A 450 -5.20 13.09 -2.91
N CYS A 451 -4.23 12.79 -3.77
CA CYS A 451 -3.05 13.61 -4.03
C CYS A 451 -2.93 13.98 -5.52
N SER A 452 -2.56 15.23 -5.79
CA SER A 452 -2.35 15.72 -7.15
C SER A 452 -1.57 17.02 -7.14
N LEU A 453 -0.83 17.34 -8.22
CA LEU A 453 -0.21 18.66 -8.38
C LEU A 453 -1.22 19.80 -8.45
N THR A 454 -2.50 19.51 -8.73
CA THR A 454 -3.58 20.50 -8.61
C THR A 454 -4.52 20.12 -7.47
N GLY A 455 -4.70 21.04 -6.53
CA GLY A 455 -5.51 20.84 -5.35
C GLY A 455 -6.97 20.53 -5.68
N LYS A 456 -7.49 21.06 -6.80
CA LYS A 456 -8.82 20.71 -7.31
C LYS A 456 -8.93 19.21 -7.59
N ARG A 457 -7.99 18.59 -8.32
CA ARG A 457 -8.06 17.15 -8.61
C ARG A 457 -7.83 16.31 -7.36
N ALA A 458 -6.89 16.70 -6.51
CA ALA A 458 -6.62 16.01 -5.24
C ALA A 458 -7.89 15.95 -4.37
N LEU A 459 -8.57 17.08 -4.20
CA LEU A 459 -9.77 17.17 -3.36
C LEU A 459 -10.95 16.41 -3.97
N LEU A 460 -11.19 16.55 -5.26
CA LEU A 460 -12.27 15.82 -5.93
C LEU A 460 -12.04 14.30 -5.93
N SER A 461 -10.79 13.85 -6.05
CA SER A 461 -10.42 12.45 -5.85
C SER A 461 -10.83 11.99 -4.46
N ALA A 462 -10.37 12.69 -3.41
CA ALA A 462 -10.70 12.40 -2.02
C ALA A 462 -12.22 12.31 -1.77
N LEU A 463 -13.01 13.24 -2.33
CA LEU A 463 -14.47 13.22 -2.23
C LEU A 463 -15.08 11.96 -2.86
N THR A 464 -14.68 11.64 -4.09
CA THR A 464 -15.26 10.49 -4.83
C THR A 464 -14.82 9.14 -4.27
N GLU A 465 -13.71 9.10 -3.54
CA GLU A 465 -13.13 7.92 -2.91
C GLU A 465 -13.86 7.46 -1.64
N ILE A 466 -14.59 8.36 -0.95
CA ILE A 466 -15.24 8.04 0.32
C ILE A 466 -16.15 6.80 0.15
N PRO A 467 -15.93 5.70 0.89
CA PRO A 467 -16.68 4.45 0.77
C PRO A 467 -18.04 4.52 1.46
N TYR A 468 -18.84 5.53 1.14
CA TYR A 468 -20.18 5.75 1.70
C TYR A 468 -21.26 5.63 0.61
N PRO A 469 -22.43 5.02 0.89
CA PRO A 469 -23.44 4.83 -0.14
C PRO A 469 -23.97 6.13 -0.76
N PHE A 470 -24.13 6.17 -2.09
CA PHE A 470 -24.72 7.32 -2.79
C PHE A 470 -25.66 6.91 -3.96
N PRO A 471 -26.92 7.40 -4.00
CA PRO A 471 -27.63 8.04 -2.90
C PRO A 471 -27.75 7.08 -1.70
N GLY A 472 -27.61 7.61 -0.49
CA GLY A 472 -27.47 6.82 0.73
C GLY A 472 -28.19 7.40 1.94
N PRO A 473 -28.03 6.80 3.12
CA PRO A 473 -28.59 7.33 4.35
C PRO A 473 -27.96 8.70 4.71
N PRO A 474 -28.65 9.55 5.47
CA PRO A 474 -28.05 10.79 5.98
C PRO A 474 -26.88 10.50 6.91
N SER A 475 -25.84 11.34 6.86
CA SER A 475 -24.69 11.30 7.76
C SER A 475 -24.96 12.08 9.05
N GLN A 476 -23.98 12.17 9.94
CA GLN A 476 -23.95 13.17 11.01
C GLN A 476 -23.63 14.56 10.46
N GLU A 477 -23.84 15.58 11.29
CA GLU A 477 -23.44 16.96 10.99
C GLU A 477 -21.92 17.11 10.94
N ILE A 478 -21.45 18.10 10.16
CA ILE A 478 -20.04 18.47 10.14
C ILE A 478 -19.60 19.04 11.51
N PRO A 479 -18.31 18.96 11.86
CA PRO A 479 -17.79 19.66 13.03
C PRO A 479 -18.09 21.17 12.97
N GLU A 480 -18.46 21.75 14.11
CA GLU A 480 -18.68 23.19 14.21
C GLU A 480 -17.37 23.99 14.02
N GLY A 481 -17.49 25.16 13.40
CA GLY A 481 -16.42 26.16 13.30
C GLY A 481 -15.40 25.92 12.18
N LEU A 482 -15.65 24.98 11.26
CA LEU A 482 -14.72 24.74 10.15
C LEU A 482 -14.70 25.93 9.18
N PRO A 483 -13.52 26.43 8.77
CA PRO A 483 -13.41 27.43 7.72
C PRO A 483 -13.93 26.89 6.38
N VAL A 484 -14.36 27.80 5.52
CA VAL A 484 -14.75 27.49 4.14
C VAL A 484 -13.56 27.79 3.22
N ARG A 485 -13.22 26.86 2.32
CA ARG A 485 -12.27 27.08 1.22
C ARG A 485 -13.00 27.00 -0.11
N LYS A 486 -12.58 27.80 -1.07
CA LYS A 486 -13.09 27.75 -2.43
C LYS A 486 -12.25 26.80 -3.28
N LEU A 487 -12.90 25.92 -4.05
CA LEU A 487 -12.23 24.91 -4.89
C LEU A 487 -11.25 25.53 -5.88
N GLU A 488 -11.61 26.68 -6.44
CA GLU A 488 -10.84 27.41 -7.44
C GLU A 488 -9.59 28.11 -6.86
N ASP A 489 -9.54 28.31 -5.54
CA ASP A 489 -8.42 28.95 -4.84
C ASP A 489 -7.36 27.93 -4.38
N LEU A 490 -7.58 26.64 -4.61
CA LEU A 490 -6.63 25.59 -4.27
C LEU A 490 -5.39 25.65 -5.18
N PRO A 491 -4.20 25.29 -4.68
CA PRO A 491 -2.93 25.40 -5.41
C PRO A 491 -2.92 24.59 -6.71
N ASP A 492 -2.25 25.11 -7.75
CA ASP A 492 -2.00 24.39 -9.00
C ASP A 492 -0.52 24.45 -9.37
N LEU A 493 0.13 23.29 -9.33
CA LEU A 493 1.54 23.07 -9.63
C LEU A 493 1.73 22.34 -10.97
N THR A 494 0.67 22.17 -11.76
CA THR A 494 0.75 21.45 -13.03
C THR A 494 1.56 22.22 -14.06
N THR A 495 2.23 21.48 -14.94
CA THR A 495 3.10 22.00 -16.00
C THR A 495 2.42 21.96 -17.37
N GLY A 496 1.23 21.35 -17.45
CA GLY A 496 0.53 21.09 -18.71
C GLY A 496 1.03 19.85 -19.47
N SER A 497 1.93 19.05 -18.90
CA SER A 497 2.35 17.76 -19.46
C SER A 497 2.62 16.74 -18.35
N ALA A 498 2.39 15.44 -18.62
CA ALA A 498 2.70 14.41 -17.64
C ALA A 498 4.21 14.31 -17.40
N GLU A 499 5.03 14.52 -18.43
CA GLU A 499 6.48 14.53 -18.36
C GLU A 499 7.01 15.65 -17.45
N GLY A 500 6.48 16.87 -17.57
CA GLY A 500 6.87 17.98 -16.70
C GLY A 500 6.37 17.80 -15.27
N ASP A 501 5.18 17.24 -15.09
CA ASP A 501 4.61 16.94 -13.77
C ASP A 501 5.44 15.87 -13.02
N VAL A 502 5.88 14.82 -13.73
CA VAL A 502 6.82 13.83 -13.17
C VAL A 502 8.13 14.51 -12.79
N MET A 503 8.68 15.39 -13.66
CA MET A 503 9.92 16.10 -13.38
C MET A 503 9.84 16.96 -12.11
N VAL A 504 8.73 17.67 -11.89
CA VAL A 504 8.51 18.45 -10.66
C VAL A 504 8.59 17.55 -9.43
N ILE A 505 7.92 16.40 -9.45
CA ILE A 505 7.90 15.47 -8.31
C ILE A 505 9.27 14.82 -8.10
N GLU A 506 9.90 14.32 -9.17
CA GLU A 506 11.22 13.68 -9.11
C GLU A 506 12.30 14.62 -8.55
N GLU A 507 12.33 15.87 -9.01
CA GLU A 507 13.28 16.90 -8.52
C GLU A 507 12.95 17.33 -7.09
N THR A 508 11.67 17.36 -6.70
CA THR A 508 11.26 17.60 -5.30
C THR A 508 11.74 16.48 -4.39
N LEU A 509 11.59 15.22 -4.80
CA LEU A 509 12.08 14.08 -4.04
C LEU A 509 13.61 14.12 -3.92
N ALA A 510 14.32 14.36 -5.03
CA ALA A 510 15.77 14.43 -5.05
C ALA A 510 16.34 15.58 -4.19
N ALA A 511 15.73 16.76 -4.23
CA ALA A 511 16.11 17.90 -3.40
C ALA A 511 16.02 17.60 -1.89
N ASN A 512 15.17 16.64 -1.51
CA ASN A 512 14.95 16.23 -0.13
C ASN A 512 15.60 14.87 0.22
N GLY A 513 16.50 14.37 -0.63
CA GLY A 513 17.27 13.14 -0.37
C GLY A 513 16.50 11.83 -0.59
N PHE A 514 15.31 11.89 -1.19
CA PHE A 514 14.56 10.72 -1.63
C PHE A 514 14.91 10.36 -3.07
N ALA A 515 14.72 9.09 -3.43
CA ALA A 515 14.93 8.62 -4.79
C ALA A 515 13.77 7.72 -5.21
N PRO A 516 13.02 8.08 -6.26
CA PRO A 516 12.00 7.22 -6.83
C PRO A 516 12.64 6.14 -7.72
N TYR A 517 12.07 4.95 -7.64
CA TYR A 517 12.37 3.79 -8.48
C TYR A 517 11.11 3.41 -9.26
N TYR A 518 11.29 2.97 -10.50
CA TYR A 518 10.21 2.55 -11.38
C TYR A 518 10.48 1.16 -11.93
N VAL A 519 9.44 0.34 -11.97
CA VAL A 519 9.45 -0.93 -12.71
C VAL A 519 8.38 -0.88 -13.77
N ASP A 520 8.78 -1.00 -15.05
CA ASP A 520 7.85 -1.15 -16.16
C ASP A 520 7.20 -2.55 -16.11
N LEU A 521 5.91 -2.58 -15.85
CA LEU A 521 5.08 -3.79 -15.77
C LEU A 521 4.23 -4.01 -17.02
N THR A 522 4.44 -3.24 -18.08
CA THR A 522 3.69 -3.33 -19.34
C THR A 522 3.72 -4.75 -19.88
N ARG A 523 2.54 -5.35 -20.03
CA ARG A 523 2.41 -6.70 -20.58
C ARG A 523 2.43 -6.70 -22.11
N LYS A 524 2.95 -7.76 -22.74
CA LYS A 524 2.99 -7.86 -24.21
C LYS A 524 1.61 -8.01 -24.85
N ASP A 525 0.67 -8.61 -24.14
CA ASP A 525 -0.70 -8.84 -24.60
C ASP A 525 -1.62 -7.63 -24.40
N LEU A 526 -1.29 -6.74 -23.45
CA LEU A 526 -2.04 -5.51 -23.20
C LEU A 526 -1.40 -4.29 -23.84
N GLU A 527 -0.08 -4.15 -23.86
CA GLU A 527 0.62 -2.93 -24.34
C GLU A 527 -0.03 -1.63 -23.80
N ILE A 528 -0.55 -1.67 -22.57
CA ILE A 528 -1.01 -0.51 -21.81
C ILE A 528 0.10 -0.23 -20.81
N PRO A 529 0.69 0.97 -20.79
CA PRO A 529 1.71 1.34 -19.81
C PRO A 529 1.23 1.07 -18.39
N VAL A 530 2.01 0.28 -17.65
CA VAL A 530 1.83 0.06 -16.21
C VAL A 530 3.19 0.17 -15.54
N THR A 531 3.24 0.85 -14.40
CA THR A 531 4.45 0.97 -13.59
C THR A 531 4.16 0.59 -12.14
N ARG A 532 5.20 0.14 -11.42
CA ARG A 532 5.28 0.25 -9.97
C ARG A 532 6.28 1.37 -9.65
N ALA A 533 5.83 2.43 -8.98
CA ALA A 533 6.67 3.46 -8.38
C ALA A 533 6.98 3.10 -6.93
N ILE A 534 8.24 3.25 -6.51
CA ILE A 534 8.70 2.98 -5.14
C ILE A 534 9.58 4.15 -4.72
N ILE A 535 9.26 4.81 -3.61
CA ILE A 535 10.07 5.91 -3.07
C ILE A 535 10.69 5.45 -1.76
N SER A 536 11.99 5.19 -1.79
CA SER A 536 12.72 4.79 -0.59
C SER A 536 12.70 5.92 0.44
N GLY A 537 12.29 5.61 1.67
CA GLY A 537 12.19 6.55 2.80
C GLY A 537 10.80 7.16 3.02
N LEU A 538 9.83 6.86 2.16
CA LEU A 538 8.42 7.22 2.36
C LEU A 538 7.61 6.01 2.86
N GLU A 539 6.55 6.28 3.62
CA GLU A 539 5.66 5.25 4.13
C GLU A 539 4.71 4.76 3.01
N ILE A 540 4.54 3.44 2.87
CA ILE A 540 3.76 2.82 1.77
C ILE A 540 2.49 2.09 2.25
N VAL A 541 2.35 1.88 3.56
CA VAL A 541 1.17 1.25 4.20
C VAL A 541 0.65 2.21 5.27
N SER A 542 -0.57 2.70 5.06
CA SER A 542 -1.26 3.60 5.99
C SER A 542 -2.02 2.87 7.09
N ASP A 543 -2.35 1.60 6.88
CA ASP A 543 -3.09 0.80 7.83
C ASP A 543 -2.18 0.35 8.98
N LEU A 544 -2.46 0.84 10.19
CA LEU A 544 -1.71 0.47 11.37
C LEU A 544 -2.16 -0.89 11.91
N ASP A 545 -1.20 -1.78 12.15
CA ASP A 545 -1.42 -3.12 12.67
C ASP A 545 -0.42 -3.45 13.81
N LYS A 546 -0.39 -4.73 14.20
CA LYS A 546 0.48 -5.19 15.29
C LYS A 546 1.98 -5.19 14.94
N PHE A 547 2.34 -5.19 13.66
CA PHE A 547 3.71 -5.13 13.17
C PHE A 547 4.16 -3.68 12.95
N SER A 548 3.23 -2.74 12.75
CA SER A 548 3.54 -1.34 12.45
C SER A 548 4.60 -0.73 13.36
N ARG A 549 5.51 0.01 12.71
CA ARG A 549 6.55 0.80 13.33
C ARG A 549 6.24 2.27 13.11
N ILE A 550 5.72 2.94 14.13
CA ILE A 550 5.49 4.39 14.11
C ILE A 550 6.71 5.15 13.61
N SER A 551 6.59 5.82 12.47
CA SER A 551 7.71 6.52 11.84
C SER A 551 8.13 7.76 12.64
N LYS A 552 9.38 8.17 12.49
CA LYS A 552 9.87 9.40 13.12
C LYS A 552 9.15 10.65 12.59
N ARG A 553 8.71 10.64 11.33
CA ARG A 553 7.91 11.73 10.73
C ARG A 553 6.52 11.81 11.35
N LEU A 554 5.82 10.69 11.52
CA LEU A 554 4.53 10.64 12.23
C LEU A 554 4.66 11.16 13.66
N TYR A 555 5.68 10.70 14.39
CA TYR A 555 5.90 11.13 15.78
C TYR A 555 6.27 12.61 15.89
N ARG A 556 7.10 13.14 14.97
CA ARG A 556 7.40 14.59 14.88
C ARG A 556 6.12 15.40 14.67
N ASN A 557 5.30 15.01 13.69
CA ASN A 557 4.06 15.70 13.37
C ASN A 557 3.06 15.68 14.55
N TYR A 558 3.02 14.59 15.32
CA TYR A 558 2.29 14.52 16.58
C TYR A 558 2.76 15.57 17.59
N LEU A 559 4.07 15.65 17.83
CA LEU A 559 4.62 16.60 18.80
C LEU A 559 4.37 18.05 18.37
N ASP A 560 4.38 18.33 17.06
CA ASP A 560 4.05 19.64 16.50
C ASP A 560 2.61 20.04 16.79
N ILE A 561 1.65 19.15 16.51
CA ILE A 561 0.23 19.36 16.82
C ILE A 561 0.06 19.66 18.32
N LYS A 562 0.89 19.04 19.18
CA LYS A 562 0.87 19.26 20.63
C LYS A 562 1.72 20.40 21.13
N ASN A 563 2.43 21.12 20.25
CA ASN A 563 3.37 22.18 20.62
C ASN A 563 4.41 21.71 21.66
N LEU A 564 4.97 20.53 21.44
CA LEU A 564 5.95 19.87 22.32
C LEU A 564 7.39 19.86 21.76
N LEU A 565 7.62 20.51 20.61
CA LEU A 565 8.92 20.64 19.95
C LEU A 565 9.52 22.03 20.07
#